data_AF-A0AAU3TMC5-F1
#
_entry.id   AF-A0AAU3TMC5-F1
#
_cell.length_a   1.000
_cell.length_b   1.000
_cell.length_c   1.000
_cell.angle_alpha   90.00
_cell.angle_beta   90.00
_cell.angle_gamma   90.00
#
_symmetry.space_group_name_H-M   'P 1'
#
loop_
_entity.id
_entity.type
_entity.pdbx_description
1 polymer ?
#
loop_
_entity_poly.entity_id
_entity_poly.type
_entity_poly.pdbx_seq_one_letter_code
_entity_poly.pdbx_strand_id
1 'polypeptide(L)'
;MYSKITIAGHPIHPMLVGFPIACYTGTLVGFAVYAANGQQFWLNLAIALNIAGVGTALLAALPGIADLAFGIPRRSAAKAVGLAHGGLNVAALGLFGASLAIYATQWDSPANGVTAGLALSAAGLTCTLGAGFLGWTLVQDYHVGIRLTPLQESDEQAVQNAELIHLHRGSHVA
;
A
#
# COMPACT_ATOMS: atom_id res chain seq x y z
N MET A 1 -13.43 -11.29 7.53
CA MET A 1 -13.97 -9.90 7.57
C MET A 1 -14.11 -9.39 6.15
N TYR A 2 -15.28 -8.93 5.70
CA TYR A 2 -15.49 -8.66 4.28
C TYR A 2 -15.35 -7.18 3.89
N SER A 3 -14.77 -6.94 2.71
CA SER A 3 -14.75 -5.62 2.07
C SER A 3 -16.19 -5.16 1.82
N LYS A 4 -16.52 -3.93 2.19
CA LYS A 4 -17.87 -3.39 2.05
C LYS A 4 -18.14 -2.85 0.66
N ILE A 5 -17.10 -2.43 -0.04
CA ILE A 5 -17.22 -1.90 -1.40
C ILE A 5 -16.77 -2.96 -2.39
N THR A 6 -17.74 -3.56 -3.09
CA THR A 6 -17.49 -4.60 -4.09
C THR A 6 -18.16 -4.29 -5.42
N ILE A 7 -17.56 -4.78 -6.51
CA ILE A 7 -18.18 -4.84 -7.85
C ILE A 7 -18.21 -6.31 -8.27
N ALA A 8 -19.40 -6.80 -8.65
CA ALA A 8 -19.60 -8.21 -9.01
C ALA A 8 -19.09 -9.21 -7.95
N GLY A 9 -19.12 -8.81 -6.67
CA GLY A 9 -18.62 -9.62 -5.56
C GLY A 9 -17.11 -9.52 -5.32
N HIS A 10 -16.36 -8.78 -6.13
CA HIS A 10 -14.93 -8.58 -5.94
C HIS A 10 -14.61 -7.31 -5.15
N PRO A 11 -13.66 -7.35 -4.20
CA PRO A 11 -13.28 -6.18 -3.40
C PRO A 11 -12.53 -5.16 -4.27
N ILE A 12 -13.04 -3.91 -4.30
CA ILE A 12 -12.47 -2.88 -5.20
C ILE A 12 -11.09 -2.43 -4.73
N HIS A 13 -10.88 -2.27 -3.42
CA HIS A 13 -9.60 -1.75 -2.91
C HIS A 13 -8.39 -2.61 -3.36
N PRO A 14 -8.37 -3.95 -3.18
CA PRO A 14 -7.32 -4.81 -3.72
C PRO A 14 -7.16 -4.78 -5.25
N MET A 15 -8.22 -4.51 -6.00
CA MET A 15 -8.13 -4.35 -7.46
C MET A 15 -7.40 -3.05 -7.86
N LEU A 16 -7.53 -2.00 -7.05
CA LEU A 16 -6.97 -0.68 -7.37
C LEU A 16 -5.53 -0.50 -6.88
N VAL A 17 -5.10 -1.16 -5.81
CA VAL A 17 -3.77 -0.91 -5.19
C VAL A 17 -2.59 -1.24 -6.11
N GLY A 18 -2.75 -2.10 -7.11
CA GLY A 18 -1.68 -2.41 -8.06
C GLY A 18 -1.21 -1.19 -8.87
N PHE A 19 -2.14 -0.29 -9.22
CA PHE A 19 -1.85 0.91 -10.01
C PHE A 19 -0.91 1.89 -9.30
N PRO A 20 -1.22 2.39 -8.07
CA PRO A 20 -0.32 3.31 -7.39
C PRO A 20 1.03 2.67 -7.09
N ILE A 21 1.09 1.37 -6.74
CA ILE A 21 2.36 0.67 -6.49
C ILE A 21 3.26 0.69 -7.74
N ALA A 22 2.71 0.33 -8.90
CA ALA A 22 3.46 0.33 -10.15
C ALA A 22 3.90 1.74 -10.55
N CYS A 23 3.00 2.73 -10.45
CA CYS A 23 3.29 4.12 -10.77
C CYS A 23 4.34 4.75 -9.84
N TYR A 24 4.27 4.52 -8.54
CA TYR A 24 5.27 4.98 -7.56
C TYR A 24 6.64 4.36 -7.80
N THR A 25 6.68 3.05 -8.11
CA THR A 25 7.92 2.37 -8.48
C THR A 25 8.53 2.98 -9.74
N GLY A 26 7.73 3.15 -10.79
CA GLY A 26 8.20 3.74 -12.05
C GLY A 26 8.58 5.23 -11.91
N THR A 27 7.97 5.97 -10.99
CA THR A 27 8.37 7.35 -10.65
C THR A 27 9.79 7.39 -10.12
N LEU A 28 10.14 6.53 -9.15
CA LEU A 28 11.49 6.43 -8.62
C LEU A 28 12.49 6.03 -9.71
N VAL A 29 12.14 5.05 -10.55
CA VAL A 29 12.98 4.64 -11.70
C VAL A 29 13.20 5.80 -12.66
N GLY A 30 12.15 6.55 -13.00
CA GLY A 30 12.25 7.72 -13.88
C GLY A 30 13.22 8.77 -13.33
N PHE A 31 13.12 9.11 -12.04
CA PHE A 31 14.08 10.02 -11.41
C PHE A 31 15.50 9.47 -11.38
N ALA A 32 15.70 8.17 -11.10
CA ALA A 32 17.02 7.55 -11.08
C ALA A 32 17.69 7.54 -12.46
N VAL A 33 16.94 7.21 -13.50
CA VAL A 33 17.47 7.19 -14.87
C VAL A 33 17.72 8.62 -15.37
N TYR A 34 16.83 9.57 -15.08
CA TYR A 34 17.08 10.98 -15.36
C TYR A 34 18.33 11.49 -14.65
N ALA A 35 18.56 11.13 -13.39
CA ALA A 35 19.77 11.50 -12.65
C ALA A 35 21.04 10.94 -13.31
N ALA A 36 20.97 9.79 -13.97
CA ALA A 36 22.11 9.14 -14.60
C ALA A 36 22.45 9.71 -16.00
N ASN A 37 21.45 10.12 -16.79
CA ASN A 37 21.67 10.50 -18.19
C ASN A 37 21.14 11.89 -18.60
N GLY A 38 20.42 12.58 -17.72
CA GLY A 38 19.87 13.93 -17.96
C GLY A 38 18.81 14.03 -19.06
N GLN A 39 18.32 12.91 -19.59
CA GLN A 39 17.39 12.92 -20.72
C GLN A 39 15.97 13.28 -20.27
N GLN A 40 15.44 14.40 -20.76
CA GLN A 40 14.13 14.96 -20.38
C GLN A 40 12.98 13.94 -20.42
N PHE A 41 13.03 12.97 -21.34
CA PHE A 41 12.06 11.88 -21.39
C PHE A 41 11.83 11.19 -20.03
N TRP A 42 12.90 10.89 -19.28
CA TRP A 42 12.80 10.18 -18.01
C TRP A 42 12.21 11.06 -16.89
N LEU A 43 12.44 12.37 -16.95
CA LEU A 43 11.79 13.32 -16.06
C LEU A 43 10.29 13.40 -16.36
N ASN A 44 9.91 13.51 -17.64
CA ASN A 44 8.50 13.55 -18.04
C ASN A 44 7.78 12.25 -17.69
N LEU A 45 8.44 11.11 -17.85
CA LEU A 45 7.93 9.81 -17.41
C LEU A 45 7.73 9.77 -15.90
N ALA A 46 8.70 10.24 -15.11
CA ALA A 46 8.58 10.30 -13.65
C ALA A 46 7.40 11.19 -13.22
N ILE A 47 7.24 12.37 -13.85
CA ILE A 47 6.12 13.30 -13.57
C ILE A 47 4.78 12.64 -13.93
N ALA A 48 4.66 12.07 -15.13
CA ALA A 48 3.43 11.42 -15.60
C ALA A 48 3.02 10.25 -14.70
N LEU A 49 3.98 9.39 -14.33
CA LEU A 49 3.73 8.27 -13.43
C LEU A 49 3.40 8.75 -12.01
N ASN A 50 4.00 9.83 -11.54
CA ASN A 50 3.65 10.37 -10.22
C ASN A 50 2.23 10.94 -10.21
N ILE A 51 1.81 11.65 -11.27
CA ILE A 51 0.42 12.10 -11.43
C ILE A 51 -0.55 10.91 -11.40
N ALA A 52 -0.27 9.88 -12.21
CA ALA A 52 -1.10 8.68 -12.25
C ALA A 52 -1.10 7.94 -10.91
N GLY A 53 0.05 7.85 -10.23
CA GLY A 53 0.21 7.18 -8.95
C GLY A 53 -0.55 7.90 -7.83
N VAL A 54 -0.41 9.22 -7.71
CA VAL A 54 -1.17 10.03 -6.75
C VAL A 54 -2.68 9.94 -7.02
N GLY A 55 -3.09 10.06 -8.29
CA GLY A 55 -4.50 9.98 -8.67
C GLY A 55 -5.11 8.61 -8.33
N THR A 56 -4.43 7.52 -8.70
CA THR A 56 -4.92 6.16 -8.43
C THR A 56 -4.81 5.77 -6.95
N ALA A 57 -3.84 6.30 -6.20
CA ALA A 57 -3.76 6.14 -4.75
C ALA A 57 -4.96 6.79 -4.04
N LEU A 58 -5.35 7.99 -4.46
CA LEU A 58 -6.55 8.66 -3.95
C LEU A 58 -7.81 7.85 -4.25
N LEU A 59 -7.95 7.32 -5.47
CA LEU A 59 -9.06 6.45 -5.85
C LEU A 59 -9.10 5.15 -5.03
N ALA A 60 -7.94 4.53 -4.79
CA ALA A 60 -7.82 3.32 -3.98
C ALA A 60 -8.09 3.57 -2.48
N ALA A 61 -7.77 4.78 -1.98
CA ALA A 61 -7.99 5.14 -0.59
C ALA A 61 -9.48 5.21 -0.23
N LEU A 62 -10.37 5.58 -1.17
CA LEU A 62 -11.81 5.67 -0.93
C LEU A 62 -12.42 4.34 -0.45
N PRO A 63 -12.32 3.22 -1.19
CA PRO A 63 -12.80 1.93 -0.71
C PRO A 63 -11.98 1.40 0.47
N GLY A 64 -10.67 1.69 0.54
CA GLY A 64 -9.84 1.28 1.68
C GLY A 64 -10.30 1.89 3.01
N ILE A 65 -10.68 3.17 3.02
CA ILE A 65 -11.22 3.85 4.19
C ILE A 65 -12.58 3.26 4.57
N ALA A 66 -13.44 2.97 3.60
CA ALA A 66 -14.74 2.34 3.86
C ALA A 66 -14.59 0.94 4.47
N ASP A 67 -13.68 0.13 3.93
CA ASP A 67 -13.36 -1.21 4.43
C ASP A 67 -12.78 -1.15 5.84
N LEU A 68 -11.85 -0.23 6.08
CA LEU A 68 -11.30 0.00 7.41
C LEU A 68 -12.41 0.42 8.37
N ALA A 69 -13.23 1.41 8.03
CA ALA A 69 -14.24 1.99 8.92
C ALA A 69 -15.36 1.01 9.27
N PHE A 70 -15.82 0.24 8.30
CA PHE A 70 -17.06 -0.52 8.41
C PHE A 70 -16.90 -2.04 8.26
N GLY A 71 -15.84 -2.52 7.60
CA GLY A 71 -15.60 -3.95 7.35
C GLY A 71 -14.81 -4.64 8.46
N ILE A 72 -13.99 -3.89 9.21
CA ILE A 72 -13.14 -4.43 10.30
C ILE A 72 -13.77 -4.12 11.67
N PRO A 73 -14.03 -5.14 12.52
CA PRO A 73 -14.55 -4.96 13.87
C PRO A 73 -13.69 -4.02 14.72
N ARG A 74 -14.37 -3.19 15.53
CA ARG A 74 -13.70 -2.27 16.46
C ARG A 74 -12.94 -3.05 17.53
N ARG A 75 -11.81 -2.50 18.01
CA ARG A 75 -10.96 -3.07 19.06
C ARG A 75 -10.42 -4.48 18.75
N SER A 76 -10.20 -4.80 17.47
CA SER A 76 -9.53 -6.02 17.02
C SER A 76 -8.06 -5.76 16.65
N ALA A 77 -7.22 -6.80 16.69
CA ALA A 77 -5.83 -6.70 16.21
C ALA A 77 -5.77 -6.31 14.71
N ALA A 78 -6.67 -6.86 13.89
CA ALA A 78 -6.84 -6.46 12.49
C ALA A 78 -7.09 -4.95 12.31
N LYS A 79 -7.83 -4.31 13.23
CA LYS A 79 -8.07 -2.86 13.19
C LYS A 79 -6.80 -2.06 13.42
N ALA A 80 -5.94 -2.49 14.35
CA ALA A 80 -4.67 -1.83 14.63
C ALA A 80 -3.72 -1.94 13.43
N VAL A 81 -3.60 -3.13 12.84
CA VAL A 81 -2.80 -3.36 11.62
C VAL A 81 -3.37 -2.54 10.45
N GLY A 82 -4.68 -2.49 10.29
CA GLY A 82 -5.36 -1.69 9.27
C GLY A 82 -5.10 -0.19 9.39
N LEU A 83 -5.07 0.34 10.61
CA LEU A 83 -4.70 1.73 10.87
C LEU A 83 -3.23 2.02 10.54
N ALA A 84 -2.32 1.13 10.93
CA ALA A 84 -0.90 1.27 10.61
C ALA A 84 -0.66 1.20 9.09
N HIS A 85 -1.29 0.25 8.40
CA HIS A 85 -1.30 0.15 6.94
C HIS A 85 -1.81 1.43 6.27
N GLY A 86 -2.98 1.95 6.71
CA GLY A 86 -3.54 3.19 6.20
C GLY A 86 -2.62 4.39 6.44
N GLY A 87 -2.00 4.47 7.62
CA GLY A 87 -1.05 5.53 7.97
C GLY A 87 0.18 5.54 7.06
N LEU A 88 0.76 4.39 6.76
CA LEU A 88 1.89 4.28 5.83
C LEU A 88 1.50 4.70 4.40
N ASN A 89 0.30 4.35 3.94
CA ASN A 89 -0.20 4.81 2.63
C ASN A 89 -0.41 6.33 2.59
N VAL A 90 -0.93 6.93 3.66
CA VAL A 90 -1.07 8.40 3.76
C VAL A 90 0.30 9.07 3.74
N ALA A 91 1.29 8.52 4.45
CA ALA A 91 2.65 9.03 4.40
C ALA A 91 3.27 8.92 2.99
N ALA A 92 3.13 7.77 2.33
CA ALA A 92 3.58 7.57 0.96
C ALA A 92 2.92 8.57 -0.01
N LEU A 93 1.59 8.73 0.06
CA LEU A 93 0.84 9.68 -0.75
C LEU A 93 1.31 11.13 -0.52
N GLY A 94 1.59 11.51 0.74
CA GLY A 94 2.14 12.82 1.07
C GLY A 94 3.53 13.05 0.45
N LEU A 95 4.41 12.05 0.51
CA LEU A 95 5.76 12.13 -0.08
C LEU A 95 5.72 12.23 -1.61
N PHE A 96 4.91 11.40 -2.27
CA PHE A 96 4.71 11.47 -3.72
C PHE A 96 4.01 12.76 -4.15
N GLY A 97 3.03 13.23 -3.38
CA GLY A 97 2.37 14.52 -3.59
C GLY A 97 3.32 15.71 -3.46
N ALA A 98 4.22 15.70 -2.46
CA ALA A 98 5.27 16.71 -2.31
C ALA A 98 6.25 16.67 -3.48
N SER A 99 6.67 15.47 -3.91
CA SER A 99 7.48 15.32 -5.12
C SER A 99 6.75 15.86 -6.35
N LEU A 100 5.46 15.57 -6.50
CA LEU A 100 4.68 16.06 -7.62
C LEU A 100 4.61 17.60 -7.62
N ALA A 101 4.39 18.22 -6.46
CA ALA A 101 4.36 19.68 -6.33
C ALA A 101 5.68 20.35 -6.75
N ILE A 102 6.82 19.70 -6.49
CA ILE A 102 8.15 20.22 -6.89
C ILE A 102 8.37 20.13 -8.41
N TYR A 103 7.96 19.03 -9.03
CA TYR A 103 8.33 18.72 -10.43
C TYR A 103 7.22 18.97 -11.45
N ALA A 104 5.96 19.18 -11.06
CA ALA A 104 4.83 19.29 -11.98
C ALA A 104 4.96 20.39 -13.04
N THR A 105 5.71 21.46 -12.75
CA THR A 105 5.94 22.58 -13.68
C THR A 105 7.18 22.41 -14.55
N GLN A 106 7.93 21.31 -14.40
CA GLN A 106 9.22 21.07 -15.06
C GLN A 106 9.06 20.13 -16.27
N TRP A 107 7.89 20.12 -16.90
CA TRP A 107 7.61 19.24 -18.05
C TRP A 107 8.41 19.63 -19.31
N ASP A 108 8.49 20.93 -19.58
CA ASP A 108 9.17 21.50 -20.75
C ASP A 108 10.54 22.09 -20.41
N SER A 109 11.10 21.76 -19.24
CA SER A 109 12.37 22.31 -18.79
C SER A 109 13.17 21.29 -17.98
N PRO A 110 14.50 21.32 -18.04
CA PRO A 110 15.33 20.48 -17.19
C PRO A 110 15.03 20.73 -15.72
N ALA A 111 15.16 19.68 -14.90
CA ALA A 111 14.87 19.83 -13.49
C ALA A 111 15.84 20.78 -12.79
N ASN A 112 15.32 21.58 -11.85
CA ASN A 112 16.10 22.43 -10.94
C ASN A 112 16.79 21.61 -9.81
N GLY A 113 17.31 20.43 -10.16
CA GLY A 113 17.87 19.41 -9.26
C GLY A 113 16.95 18.18 -9.13
N VAL A 114 17.53 16.98 -9.21
CA VAL A 114 16.81 15.68 -9.13
C VAL A 114 16.80 15.05 -7.73
N THR A 115 17.68 15.54 -6.84
CA THR A 115 17.91 14.94 -5.51
C THR A 115 16.64 14.84 -4.67
N ALA A 116 15.79 15.87 -4.70
CA ALA A 116 14.53 15.86 -3.96
C ALA A 116 13.57 14.80 -4.49
N GLY A 117 13.44 14.67 -5.82
CA GLY A 117 12.60 13.67 -6.47
C GLY A 117 13.04 12.26 -6.11
N LEU A 118 14.35 11.99 -6.16
CA LEU A 118 14.94 10.73 -5.71
C LEU A 118 14.65 10.43 -4.23
N ALA A 119 14.94 11.37 -3.33
CA ALA A 119 14.77 11.17 -1.90
C ALA A 119 13.30 10.94 -1.52
N LEU A 120 12.39 11.77 -2.05
CA LEU A 120 10.96 11.69 -1.76
C LEU A 120 10.33 10.42 -2.35
N SER A 121 10.65 10.06 -3.59
CA SER A 121 10.11 8.84 -4.21
C SER A 121 10.68 7.56 -3.59
N ALA A 122 11.96 7.55 -3.17
CA ALA A 122 12.55 6.41 -2.46
C ALA A 122 11.94 6.22 -1.06
N ALA A 123 11.80 7.31 -0.29
CA ALA A 123 11.13 7.28 1.01
C ALA A 123 9.65 6.87 0.85
N GLY A 124 8.96 7.45 -0.13
CA GLY A 124 7.57 7.13 -0.45
C GLY A 124 7.39 5.65 -0.80
N LEU A 125 8.23 5.10 -1.68
CA LEU A 125 8.18 3.69 -2.05
C LEU A 125 8.49 2.77 -0.86
N THR A 126 9.41 3.17 0.02
CA THR A 126 9.68 2.42 1.27
C THR A 126 8.42 2.36 2.14
N CYS A 127 7.72 3.48 2.31
CA CYS A 127 6.42 3.51 3.00
C CYS A 127 5.39 2.61 2.29
N THR A 128 5.32 2.64 0.95
CA THR A 128 4.43 1.77 0.16
C THR A 128 4.74 0.28 0.35
N LEU A 129 6.01 -0.11 0.39
CA LEU A 129 6.41 -1.50 0.65
C LEU A 129 6.03 -1.95 2.07
N GLY A 130 6.28 -1.10 3.08
CA GLY A 130 5.84 -1.36 4.45
C GLY A 130 4.32 -1.46 4.57
N ALA A 131 3.58 -0.59 3.87
CA ALA A 131 2.13 -0.68 3.78
C ALA A 131 1.70 -1.99 3.12
N GLY A 132 2.35 -2.38 2.01
CA GLY A 132 2.09 -3.64 1.31
C GLY A 132 2.29 -4.86 2.21
N PHE A 133 3.35 -4.87 3.03
CA PHE A 133 3.58 -5.92 4.02
C PHE A 133 2.42 -6.04 5.03
N LEU A 134 2.01 -4.92 5.64
CA LEU A 134 0.87 -4.91 6.57
C LEU A 134 -0.46 -5.25 5.87
N GLY A 135 -0.62 -4.84 4.62
CA GLY A 135 -1.78 -5.18 3.78
C GLY A 135 -1.85 -6.69 3.54
N TRP A 136 -0.70 -7.33 3.28
CA TRP A 136 -0.60 -8.77 3.14
C TRP A 136 -0.95 -9.50 4.44
N THR A 137 -0.46 -9.03 5.59
CA THR A 137 -0.85 -9.52 6.93
C THR A 137 -2.37 -9.45 7.14
N LEU A 138 -3.04 -8.36 6.73
CA LEU A 138 -4.50 -8.25 6.82
C LEU A 138 -5.23 -9.32 6.00
N VAL A 139 -4.72 -9.64 4.81
CA VAL A 139 -5.30 -10.65 3.94
C VAL A 139 -5.02 -12.06 4.46
N GLN A 140 -3.78 -12.38 4.83
CA GLN A 140 -3.37 -13.74 5.19
C GLN A 140 -3.74 -14.13 6.62
N ASP A 141 -3.50 -13.25 7.60
CA ASP A 141 -3.63 -13.61 9.01
C ASP A 141 -5.03 -13.27 9.56
N TYR A 142 -5.66 -12.24 9.00
CA TYR A 142 -6.96 -11.74 9.46
C TYR A 142 -8.10 -11.91 8.44
N HIS A 143 -7.81 -12.54 7.30
CA HIS A 143 -8.77 -12.82 6.22
C HIS A 143 -9.65 -11.62 5.86
N VAL A 144 -9.05 -10.42 5.87
CA VAL A 144 -9.72 -9.18 5.45
C VAL A 144 -9.84 -9.17 3.94
N GLY A 145 -11.06 -9.00 3.44
CA GLY A 145 -11.35 -9.02 1.99
C GLY A 145 -11.44 -10.41 1.38
N ILE A 146 -11.37 -11.47 2.20
CA ILE A 146 -11.59 -12.86 1.77
C ILE A 146 -13.03 -13.27 2.13
N ARG A 147 -13.73 -13.89 1.18
CA ARG A 147 -15.03 -14.51 1.43
C ARG A 147 -14.81 -15.94 1.92
N LEU A 148 -15.10 -16.18 3.18
CA LEU A 148 -15.08 -17.52 3.76
C LEU A 148 -16.43 -18.20 3.54
N THR A 149 -16.40 -19.52 3.35
CA THR A 149 -17.61 -20.34 3.44
C THR A 149 -18.07 -20.44 4.90
N PRO A 150 -19.34 -20.79 5.18
CA PRO A 150 -19.83 -20.92 6.56
C PRO A 150 -18.99 -21.88 7.42
N LEU A 151 -18.49 -22.98 6.83
CA LEU A 151 -17.60 -23.93 7.50
C LEU A 151 -16.24 -23.29 7.84
N GLN A 152 -15.67 -22.53 6.92
CA GLN A 152 -14.40 -21.85 7.17
C GLN A 152 -14.55 -20.74 8.23
N GLU A 153 -15.69 -20.03 8.28
CA GLU A 153 -15.96 -19.07 9.34
C GLU A 153 -16.06 -19.75 10.71
N SER A 154 -16.69 -20.92 10.81
CA SER A 154 -16.74 -21.67 12.07
C SER A 154 -15.38 -22.19 12.50
N ASP A 155 -14.58 -22.67 11.56
CA ASP A 155 -13.22 -23.18 11.83
C ASP A 155 -12.29 -22.03 12.25
N GLU A 156 -12.38 -20.86 11.60
CA GLU A 156 -11.57 -19.70 11.97
C GLU A 156 -11.93 -19.19 13.37
N GLN A 157 -13.21 -19.17 13.74
CA GLN A 157 -13.61 -18.85 15.11
C GLN A 157 -13.08 -19.88 16.12
N ALA A 158 -13.06 -21.17 15.77
CA ALA A 158 -12.49 -22.20 16.63
C ALA A 158 -10.97 -22.01 16.79
N VAL A 159 -10.25 -21.68 15.72
CA VAL A 159 -8.80 -21.44 15.74
C VAL A 159 -8.44 -20.15 16.50
N GLN A 160 -9.16 -19.05 16.28
CA GLN A 160 -8.89 -17.78 16.95
C GLN A 160 -9.21 -17.81 18.45
N ASN A 161 -10.14 -18.67 18.88
CA ASN A 161 -10.50 -18.84 20.28
C ASN A 161 -9.80 -20.04 20.95
N ALA A 162 -9.07 -20.86 20.19
CA ALA A 162 -8.26 -21.91 20.78
C ALA A 162 -7.14 -21.26 21.60
N GLU A 163 -7.01 -21.64 22.88
CA GLU A 163 -5.78 -21.36 23.60
C GLU A 163 -4.64 -21.98 22.79
N LEU A 164 -3.70 -21.13 22.35
CA LEU A 164 -2.45 -21.56 21.75
C LEU A 164 -1.82 -22.56 22.71
N ILE A 165 -1.95 -23.85 22.40
CA ILE A 165 -1.18 -24.88 23.08
C ILE A 165 0.27 -24.48 22.80
N HIS A 166 0.94 -23.96 23.83
CA HIS A 166 2.37 -23.71 23.80
C HIS A 166 3.06 -25.05 23.56
N LEU A 167 3.23 -25.41 22.28
CA LEU A 167 4.06 -26.53 21.89
C LEU A 167 5.46 -26.16 22.37
N HIS A 168 5.84 -26.82 23.46
CA HIS A 168 7.12 -26.69 24.13
C HIS A 168 8.23 -26.67 23.08
N ARG A 169 9.01 -25.58 23.09
CA ARG A 169 10.29 -25.50 22.40
C ARG A 169 11.17 -26.59 23.02
N GLY A 170 11.23 -27.75 22.36
CA GLY A 170 12.05 -28.87 22.81
C GLY A 170 13.51 -28.42 22.92
N SER A 171 13.98 -28.29 24.14
CA SER A 171 15.38 -28.13 24.49
C SER A 171 16.10 -29.42 24.12
N HIS A 172 16.64 -29.50 22.91
CA HIS A 172 17.74 -30.41 22.62
C HIS A 172 19.05 -29.70 22.94
N VAL A 173 19.44 -29.89 24.20
CA VAL A 173 20.83 -29.88 24.63
C VAL A 173 21.55 -31.03 23.93
N ALA A 174 22.66 -30.73 23.27
CA ALA A 174 23.79 -31.62 23.10
C ALA A 174 25.06 -30.76 23.10
#